data_AF-A0AAV4BGL1-F1
#
_entry.id   AF-A0AAV4BGL1-F1
#
_cell.length_a   1.000
_cell.length_b   1.000
_cell.length_c   1.000
_cell.angle_alpha   90.00
_cell.angle_beta   90.00
_cell.angle_gamma   90.00
#
_symmetry.space_group_name_H-M   'P 1'
#
loop_
_entity.id
_entity.type
_entity.pdbx_description
1 polymer ?
#
loop_
_entity_poly.entity_id
_entity_poly.type
_entity_poly.pdbx_seq_one_letter_code
_entity_poly.pdbx_strand_id
1 'polypeptide(L)'
;MLEQMIEEMTGEFPALGQVFVKERDIYLAHSLQKVAQPIPCPDAPEGQVPSVVVGVVGIGHVQGIKENWDKDLQVDEICRLPQASMFSVFAKWGFRCSVYGLITYGCYKASKLTIIPWISSFVK
;
A
#
# COMPACT_ATOMS: atom_id res chain seq x y z
N MET A 1 -2.03 30.07 -12.85
CA MET A 1 -2.72 29.43 -13.99
C MET A 1 -2.92 27.93 -13.78
N LEU A 2 -1.90 27.12 -13.44
CA LEU A 2 -2.12 25.70 -13.14
C LEU A 2 -2.90 25.49 -11.83
N GLU A 3 -2.62 26.30 -10.81
CA GLU A 3 -3.35 26.31 -9.54
C GLU A 3 -4.85 26.58 -9.72
N GLN A 4 -5.23 27.53 -10.57
CA GLN A 4 -6.65 27.87 -10.85
C GLN A 4 -7.39 26.72 -11.55
N MET A 5 -6.72 25.97 -12.43
CA MET A 5 -7.31 24.80 -13.10
C MET A 5 -7.43 23.61 -12.14
N ILE A 6 -6.48 23.43 -11.23
CA ILE A 6 -6.57 22.43 -10.15
C ILE A 6 -7.66 22.83 -9.17
N GLU A 7 -7.83 24.12 -8.88
CA GLU A 7 -8.84 24.66 -7.95
C GLU A 7 -10.27 24.40 -8.46
N GLU A 8 -10.53 24.66 -9.74
CA GLU A 8 -11.80 24.30 -10.43
C GLU A 8 -12.05 22.77 -10.40
N MET A 9 -11.02 21.95 -10.65
CA MET A 9 -11.15 20.48 -10.59
C MET A 9 -11.27 19.93 -9.16
N THR A 10 -10.69 20.58 -8.14
CA THR A 10 -10.91 20.23 -6.73
C THR A 10 -12.30 20.62 -6.23
N GLY A 11 -12.99 21.55 -6.90
CA GLY A 11 -14.41 21.78 -6.69
C GLY A 11 -15.26 20.56 -7.07
N GLU A 12 -14.89 19.85 -8.14
CA GLU A 12 -15.58 18.63 -8.58
C GLU A 12 -15.08 17.35 -7.90
N PHE A 13 -13.79 17.28 -7.55
CA PHE A 13 -13.18 16.10 -6.92
C PHE A 13 -12.24 16.47 -5.77
N PRO A 14 -12.79 16.86 -4.59
CA PRO A 14 -11.99 17.32 -3.45
C PRO A 14 -11.01 16.25 -2.92
N ALA A 15 -11.34 14.97 -3.12
CA ALA A 15 -10.48 13.84 -2.77
C ALA A 15 -9.12 13.88 -3.50
N LEU A 16 -9.08 14.37 -4.75
CA LEU A 16 -7.82 14.45 -5.51
C LEU A 16 -6.90 15.54 -4.97
N GLY A 17 -7.44 16.69 -4.55
CA GLY A 17 -6.65 17.74 -3.92
C GLY A 17 -6.10 17.31 -2.56
N GLN A 18 -6.87 16.54 -1.80
CA GLN A 18 -6.42 15.96 -0.55
C GLN A 18 -5.23 15.01 -0.77
N VAL A 19 -5.37 14.02 -1.66
CA VAL A 19 -4.33 13.00 -1.88
C VAL A 19 -3.12 13.57 -2.64
N PHE A 20 -3.33 14.33 -3.71
CA PHE A 20 -2.22 14.77 -4.56
C PHE A 20 -1.50 16.02 -4.07
N VAL A 21 -2.14 16.87 -3.27
CA VAL A 21 -1.51 18.10 -2.77
C VAL A 21 -1.23 17.97 -1.28
N LYS A 22 -2.27 17.84 -0.45
CA LYS A 22 -2.09 17.88 1.02
C LYS A 22 -1.28 16.71 1.56
N GLU A 23 -1.62 15.47 1.20
CA GLU A 23 -0.88 14.29 1.65
C GLU A 23 0.55 14.26 1.12
N ARG A 24 0.75 14.74 -0.12
CA ARG A 24 2.09 14.91 -0.70
C ARG A 24 2.94 15.91 0.08
N ASP A 25 2.38 17.07 0.43
CA ASP A 25 3.09 18.11 1.20
C ASP A 25 3.49 17.59 2.59
N ILE A 26 2.58 16.85 3.25
CA ILE A 26 2.85 16.18 4.53
C ILE A 26 4.03 15.20 4.37
N TYR A 27 4.01 14.35 3.34
CA TYR A 27 5.08 13.39 3.08
C TYR A 27 6.44 14.08 2.85
N LEU A 28 6.45 15.15 2.05
CA LEU A 28 7.67 15.90 1.74
C LEU A 28 8.23 16.60 2.99
N ALA A 29 7.39 17.24 3.78
CA ALA A 29 7.79 17.90 5.02
C ALA A 29 8.41 16.91 6.01
N HIS A 30 7.74 15.79 6.28
CA HIS A 30 8.25 14.74 7.16
C HIS A 30 9.56 14.13 6.64
N SER A 31 9.67 13.91 5.33
CA SER A 31 10.90 13.38 4.73
C SER A 31 12.09 14.31 4.96
N LEU A 32 11.88 15.63 4.83
CA LEU A 32 12.90 16.64 5.10
C LEU A 32 13.24 16.73 6.59
N GLN A 33 12.26 16.71 7.49
CA GLN A 33 12.48 16.67 8.94
C GLN A 33 13.33 15.46 9.33
N LYS A 34 13.00 14.28 8.78
CA LYS A 34 13.69 13.03 9.10
C LYS A 34 15.17 13.07 8.73
N VAL A 35 15.52 13.67 7.59
CA VAL A 35 16.94 13.80 7.19
C VAL A 35 17.66 14.95 7.90
N ALA A 36 16.91 15.95 8.37
CA ALA A 36 17.45 17.08 9.12
C ALA A 36 17.73 16.75 10.59
N GLN A 37 17.39 15.54 11.06
CA GLN A 37 17.68 15.13 12.43
C GLN A 37 19.20 15.12 12.71
N PRO A 38 19.61 15.43 13.96
CA PRO A 38 21.02 15.35 14.34
C PRO A 38 21.61 13.96 14.08
N ILE A 39 22.88 13.94 13.69
CA ILE A 39 23.59 12.71 13.34
C ILE A 39 24.21 12.14 14.62
N PRO A 40 23.95 10.86 14.97
CA PRO A 40 24.59 10.22 16.12
C PRO A 40 26.10 10.12 15.92
N CYS A 41 26.87 10.66 16.86
CA CYS A 41 28.33 10.65 16.86
C CYS A 41 28.85 10.36 18.27
N PRO A 42 29.37 9.14 18.54
CA PRO A 42 29.85 8.74 19.86
C PRO A 42 30.96 9.64 20.43
N ASP A 43 31.75 10.25 19.55
CA ASP A 43 32.90 11.09 19.92
C ASP A 43 32.52 12.55 20.21
N ALA A 44 31.25 12.94 20.01
CA ALA A 44 30.78 14.28 20.29
C ALA A 44 30.36 14.44 21.78
N PRO A 45 30.50 15.63 22.40
CA PRO A 45 30.15 15.85 23.81
C PRO A 45 28.71 15.45 24.18
N GLU A 46 27.77 15.64 23.25
CA GLU A 46 26.34 15.33 23.42
C GLU A 46 25.94 14.01 22.71
N GLY A 47 26.90 13.27 22.17
CA GLY A 47 26.66 12.04 21.41
C GLY A 47 26.00 12.25 20.05
N GLN A 48 25.81 13.51 19.62
CA GLN A 48 25.20 13.89 18.35
C GLN A 48 25.87 15.16 17.79
N VAL A 49 25.82 15.33 16.47
CA VAL A 49 26.24 16.56 15.77
C VAL A 49 25.08 17.12 14.95
N PRO A 50 24.95 18.46 14.84
CA PRO A 50 23.89 19.06 14.06
C PRO A 50 24.02 18.69 12.57
N SER A 51 22.90 18.31 11.94
CA SER A 51 22.82 18.05 10.50
C SER A 51 22.49 19.35 9.76
N VAL A 52 23.21 19.63 8.67
CA VAL A 52 22.89 20.75 7.77
C VAL A 52 22.44 20.17 6.44
N VAL A 53 21.15 20.34 6.13
CA VAL A 53 20.53 19.77 4.93
C VAL A 53 19.98 20.89 4.06
N VAL A 54 20.19 20.79 2.75
CA VAL A 54 19.56 21.65 1.74
C VAL A 54 18.55 20.81 0.96
N GLY A 55 17.26 21.06 1.19
CA GLY A 55 16.17 20.46 0.43
C GLY A 55 15.82 21.28 -0.81
N VAL A 56 15.90 20.69 -2.00
CA VAL A 56 15.45 21.31 -3.25
C VAL A 56 14.04 20.80 -3.56
N VAL A 57 13.06 21.71 -3.59
CA VAL A 57 11.65 21.38 -3.79
C VAL A 57 11.01 22.28 -4.85
N GLY A 58 9.95 21.79 -5.50
CA GLY A 58 9.17 22.58 -6.45
C GLY A 58 8.38 23.69 -5.75
N ILE A 59 8.19 24.84 -6.43
CA ILE A 59 7.56 26.04 -5.86
C ILE A 59 6.16 25.78 -5.27
N GLY A 60 5.38 24.89 -5.88
CA GLY A 60 4.02 24.57 -5.43
C GLY A 60 3.95 23.85 -4.07
N HIS A 61 5.07 23.29 -3.58
CA HIS A 61 5.11 22.56 -2.30
C HIS A 61 5.74 23.37 -1.17
N VAL A 62 6.39 24.50 -1.47
CA VAL A 62 7.14 25.28 -0.49
C VAL A 62 6.23 25.75 0.66
N GLN A 63 5.04 26.25 0.33
CA GLN A 63 4.10 26.75 1.34
C GLN A 63 3.53 25.60 2.19
N GLY A 64 3.11 24.51 1.55
CA GLY A 64 2.59 23.33 2.26
C GLY A 64 3.64 22.66 3.16
N ILE A 65 4.92 22.66 2.76
CA ILE A 65 6.01 22.18 3.62
C ILE A 65 6.18 23.08 4.84
N LYS A 66 6.23 24.40 4.66
CA LYS A 66 6.35 25.35 5.78
C LYS A 66 5.21 25.22 6.77
N GLU A 67 3.98 25.08 6.29
CA GLU A 67 2.79 24.93 7.13
C GLU A 67 2.78 23.62 7.94
N ASN A 68 3.52 22.60 7.50
CA ASN A 68 3.60 21.29 8.17
C ASN A 68 4.93 21.07 8.90
N TRP A 69 5.85 22.03 8.89
CA TRP A 69 7.23 21.85 9.36
C TRP A 69 7.38 21.61 10.88
N ASP A 70 6.47 22.12 11.71
CA ASP A 70 6.56 21.95 13.17
C ASP A 70 5.46 21.02 13.71
N LYS A 71 4.78 20.29 12.83
CA LYS A 71 3.72 19.35 13.21
C LYS A 71 4.30 17.95 13.39
N ASP A 72 3.72 17.20 14.31
CA ASP A 72 3.91 15.75 14.38
C ASP A 72 3.11 15.10 13.24
N LEU A 73 3.83 14.63 12.21
CA LEU A 73 3.24 14.11 10.98
C LEU A 73 3.26 12.58 11.00
N GLN A 74 2.09 11.97 11.21
CA GLN A 74 1.92 10.51 11.09
C GLN A 74 1.88 10.06 9.63
N VAL A 75 3.04 10.02 8.98
CA VAL A 75 3.15 9.64 7.56
C VAL A 75 2.76 8.18 7.31
N ASP A 76 2.88 7.31 8.31
CA ASP A 76 2.47 5.91 8.19
C ASP A 76 0.98 5.76 7.86
N GLU A 77 0.13 6.69 8.28
CA GLU A 77 -1.30 6.63 7.98
C GLU A 77 -1.58 6.90 6.50
N ILE A 78 -0.96 7.94 5.93
CA ILE A 78 -1.15 8.31 4.52
C ILE A 78 -0.45 7.33 3.55
N CYS A 79 0.56 6.59 4.00
CA CYS A 79 1.23 5.56 3.19
C CYS A 79 0.57 4.18 3.28
N ARG A 80 -0.43 3.98 4.16
CA ARG A 80 -1.12 2.70 4.28
C ARG A 80 -2.11 2.52 3.14
N LEU A 81 -1.91 1.46 2.37
CA LEU A 81 -2.91 1.01 1.40
C LEU A 81 -4.14 0.45 2.12
N PRO A 82 -5.36 0.72 1.62
CA PRO A 82 -6.55 0.10 2.16
C PRO A 82 -6.43 -1.42 2.03
N GLN A 83 -6.60 -2.10 3.17
CA GLN A 83 -6.62 -3.55 3.23
C GLN A 83 -7.71 -4.12 2.31
N ALA A 84 -7.37 -5.17 1.54
CA ALA A 84 -8.33 -5.83 0.67
C ALA A 84 -9.52 -6.34 1.49
N SER A 85 -10.74 -6.17 0.97
CA SER A 85 -11.95 -6.60 1.67
C SER A 85 -11.87 -8.09 2.01
N MET A 86 -12.13 -8.45 3.27
CA MET A 86 -12.12 -9.84 3.75
C MET A 86 -13.00 -10.76 2.89
N PHE A 87 -14.13 -10.25 2.38
CA PHE A 87 -15.02 -10.98 1.50
C PHE A 87 -14.33 -11.41 0.20
N SER A 88 -13.49 -10.55 -0.37
CA SER A 88 -12.73 -10.86 -1.59
C SER A 88 -11.73 -11.98 -1.36
N VAL A 89 -11.13 -12.04 -0.16
CA VAL A 89 -10.20 -13.10 0.24
C VAL A 89 -10.95 -14.42 0.41
N PHE A 90 -12.09 -14.41 1.11
CA PHE A 90 -12.92 -15.61 1.30
C PHE A 90 -13.49 -16.14 -0.02
N ALA A 91 -13.97 -15.26 -0.91
CA ALA A 91 -14.46 -15.64 -2.22
C ALA A 91 -13.36 -16.29 -3.07
N LYS A 92 -12.14 -15.72 -3.06
CA LYS A 92 -10.98 -16.28 -3.77
C LYS A 92 -10.61 -17.67 -3.25
N TRP A 93 -10.61 -17.86 -1.93
CA TRP A 93 -10.36 -19.17 -1.32
C TRP A 93 -11.48 -20.17 -1.59
N GLY A 94 -12.74 -19.75 -1.48
CA GLY A 94 -13.90 -20.57 -1.79
C GLY A 94 -13.90 -21.07 -3.23
N PHE A 95 -13.56 -20.21 -4.19
CA PHE A 95 -13.41 -20.59 -5.59
C PHE A 95 -12.31 -21.64 -5.78
N ARG A 96 -11.12 -21.45 -5.17
CA ARG A 96 -10.01 -22.42 -5.24
C ARG A 96 -10.41 -23.77 -4.64
N CYS A 97 -11.02 -23.77 -3.45
CA CYS A 97 -11.49 -24.99 -2.79
C CYS A 97 -12.56 -25.72 -3.62
N SER A 98 -13.48 -24.97 -4.24
CA SER A 98 -14.50 -25.53 -5.13
C SER A 98 -13.89 -26.25 -6.33
N VAL A 99 -12.89 -25.63 -6.99
CA VAL A 99 -12.17 -26.25 -8.11
C VAL A 99 -11.49 -27.55 -7.69
N TYR A 100 -10.75 -27.55 -6.57
CA TYR A 100 -10.11 -28.79 -6.06
C TYR A 100 -11.14 -29.86 -5.67
N GLY A 101 -12.27 -29.46 -5.08
CA GLY A 101 -13.38 -30.35 -4.74
C GLY A 101 -13.98 -31.02 -5.99
N LEU A 102 -14.20 -30.27 -7.06
CA LEU A 102 -14.73 -30.82 -8.32
C LEU A 102 -13.74 -31.77 -9.00
N ILE A 103 -12.45 -31.43 -9.01
CA ILE A 103 -11.41 -32.29 -9.59
C ILE A 103 -11.32 -33.61 -8.83
N THR A 104 -11.23 -33.57 -7.50
CA THR A 104 -11.14 -34.77 -6.66
C THR A 104 -12.40 -35.63 -6.77
N TYR A 105 -13.59 -35.03 -6.78
CA TYR A 105 -14.85 -35.75 -7.01
C TYR A 105 -14.91 -36.38 -8.40
N GLY A 106 -14.47 -35.65 -9.44
CA GLY A 106 -14.37 -36.16 -10.81
C GLY A 106 -13.48 -37.40 -10.91
N CYS A 107 -12.28 -37.36 -10.32
CA CYS A 107 -11.37 -38.50 -10.26
C CYS A 107 -11.96 -39.69 -9.49
N TYR A 108 -12.63 -39.44 -8.35
CA TYR A 108 -13.30 -40.51 -7.58
C TYR A 108 -14.43 -41.17 -8.38
N LYS A 109 -15.25 -40.38 -9.08
CA LYS A 109 -16.35 -40.92 -9.87
C LYS A 109 -15.84 -41.68 -11.09
N ALA A 110 -14.81 -41.18 -11.78
CA ALA A 110 -14.20 -41.85 -12.93
C ALA A 110 -13.52 -43.18 -12.55
N SER A 111 -12.80 -43.21 -11.42
CA SER A 111 -12.21 -44.45 -10.88
C SER A 111 -13.29 -45.46 -10.51
N LYS A 112 -14.37 -45.04 -9.84
CA LYS A 112 -15.50 -45.93 -9.53
C LYS A 112 -16.18 -46.49 -10.78
N LEU A 113 -16.34 -45.68 -11.83
CA LEU A 113 -17.05 -46.09 -13.05
C LEU A 113 -16.21 -46.96 -13.98
N THR A 114 -14.88 -46.77 -14.01
CA THR A 114 -13.99 -47.38 -15.01
C THR A 114 -13.13 -48.48 -14.40
N ILE A 115 -12.55 -48.26 -13.21
CA ILE A 115 -11.55 -49.16 -12.63
C ILE A 115 -12.21 -50.38 -11.97
N ILE A 116 -13.35 -50.19 -11.31
CA ILE A 116 -14.10 -51.29 -10.66
C ILE A 116 -14.56 -52.36 -11.67
N PRO A 117 -15.20 -52.02 -12.80
CA PRO A 117 -15.58 -53.01 -13.81
C PRO A 117 -14.38 -53.54 -14.63
N TRP A 118 -13.31 -52.77 -14.78
CA TRP A 118 -12.10 -53.24 -15.48
C TRP A 118 -11.33 -54.27 -14.66
N ILE A 119 -11.17 -54.06 -13.35
CA ILE A 119 -10.55 -55.05 -12.44
C ILE A 119 -11.38 -56.34 -12.38
N SER A 120 -12.71 -56.24 -12.31
CA SER A 120 -13.57 -57.43 -12.27
C SER A 120 -13.55 -58.25 -13.57
N SER A 121 -13.21 -57.63 -14.70
CA SER A 121 -13.00 -58.33 -15.98
C SER A 121 -11.65 -59.04 -16.10
N PHE A 122 -10.66 -58.67 -15.29
CA PHE A 122 -9.31 -59.27 -15.31
C PHE A 122 -9.15 -60.41 -14.29
N VAL A 123 -10.01 -60.43 -13.27
CA VAL A 123 -10.01 -61.44 -12.18
C VAL A 123 -10.90 -62.65 -12.49
N LYS A 124 -11.59 -62.65 -13.64
CA LYS A 124 -12.44 -63.76 -14.12
C LYS A 124 -11.74 -64.52 -15.24
#